data_AF-A0A417F5E6-F1
#
_entry.id   AF-A0A417F5E6-F1
#
_cell.length_a   1.000
_cell.length_b   1.000
_cell.length_c   1.000
_cell.angle_alpha   90.00
_cell.angle_beta   90.00
_cell.angle_gamma   90.00
#
_symmetry.space_group_name_H-M   'P 1'
#
loop_
_entity.id
_entity.type
_entity.pdbx_description
1 polymer ?
#
loop_
_entity_poly.entity_id
_entity_poly.type
_entity_poly.pdbx_seq_one_letter_code
_entity_poly.pdbx_strand_id
1 'polypeptide(L)' 'MQTVREMIPEYKRNLDRLRQRRLDLLRERELEPSFEKRYKLTVRICRLKSIITSTESALHDMLEYDK' A
#
# COMPACT_ATOMS: atom_id res chain seq x y z
N MET A 1 -18.07 14.26 -11.94
CA MET A 1 -16.64 14.43 -11.61
C MET A 1 -16.56 14.44 -10.08
N GLN A 2 -15.85 13.50 -9.46
CA GLN A 2 -15.59 13.58 -8.02
C GLN A 2 -14.58 14.70 -7.76
N THR A 3 -14.77 15.44 -6.68
CA THR A 3 -13.81 16.44 -6.22
C THR A 3 -12.66 15.78 -5.47
N VAL A 4 -11.51 16.46 -5.39
CA VAL A 4 -10.34 16.01 -4.60
C VAL A 4 -10.76 15.66 -3.17
N ARG A 5 -11.59 16.50 -2.55
CA ARG A 5 -12.13 16.31 -1.20
C ARG A 5 -12.95 15.04 -1.02
N GLU A 6 -13.75 14.68 -2.01
CA GLU A 6 -14.56 13.45 -2.00
C GLU A 6 -13.70 12.18 -2.20
N MET A 7 -12.55 12.30 -2.86
CA MET A 7 -11.63 11.19 -3.10
C MET A 7 -10.69 10.89 -1.91
N ILE A 8 -10.34 11.90 -1.09
CA ILE A 8 -9.43 11.74 0.07
C ILE A 8 -9.81 10.57 1.01
N PRO A 9 -11.08 10.38 1.43
CA PRO A 9 -11.45 9.26 2.29
C PRO A 9 -11.26 7.89 1.66
N GLU A 10 -11.38 7.78 0.34
CA GLU A 10 -11.11 6.53 -0.38
C GLU A 10 -9.61 6.22 -0.40
N TYR A 11 -8.77 7.22 -0.71
CA TYR A 11 -7.32 7.07 -0.70
C TYR A 11 -6.79 6.66 0.68
N LYS A 12 -7.31 7.25 1.76
CA LYS A 12 -6.96 6.85 3.15
C LYS A 12 -7.31 5.38 3.42
N ARG A 13 -8.55 4.97 3.12
CA ARG A 13 -9.00 3.58 3.31
C ARG A 13 -8.19 2.58 2.49
N ASN A 14 -7.87 2.93 1.24
CA ASN A 14 -7.07 2.08 0.37
C ASN A 14 -5.62 1.96 0.88
N LEU A 15 -5.05 3.06 1.36
CA LEU A 15 -3.70 3.07 1.94
C LEU A 15 -3.62 2.17 3.19
N ASP A 16 -4.61 2.23 4.08
CA ASP A 16 -4.66 1.37 5.27
C ASP A 16 -4.77 -0.12 4.90
N ARG A 17 -5.61 -0.44 3.91
CA ARG A 17 -5.72 -1.82 3.38
C ARG A 17 -4.41 -2.32 2.78
N LEU A 18 -3.71 -1.48 2.02
CA LEU A 18 -2.42 -1.82 1.42
C LEU A 18 -1.35 -2.06 2.50
N ARG A 19 -1.30 -1.20 3.53
CA ARG A 19 -0.39 -1.34 4.67
C ARG A 19 -0.67 -2.64 5.44
N GLN A 20 -1.93 -2.93 5.74
CA GLN A 20 -2.32 -4.18 6.39
C GLN A 20 -1.90 -5.39 5.54
N ARG A 21 -2.22 -5.38 4.24
CA ARG A 21 -1.86 -6.47 3.33
C ARG A 21 -0.36 -6.70 3.26
N ARG A 22 0.44 -5.63 3.29
CA ARG A 22 1.90 -5.73 3.33
C ARG A 22 2.39 -6.38 4.63
N LEU A 23 1.78 -6.06 5.77
CA LEU A 23 2.11 -6.71 7.06
C LEU A 23 1.76 -8.19 7.04
N ASP A 24 0.60 -8.57 6.51
CA ASP A 24 0.20 -9.97 6.40
C ASP A 24 1.19 -10.79 5.56
N LEU A 25 1.66 -10.22 4.44
CA LEU A 25 2.66 -10.87 3.59
C LEU A 25 4.04 -10.97 4.24
N LEU A 26 4.42 -9.99 5.06
CA LEU A 26 5.67 -10.05 5.82
C LEU A 26 5.64 -11.22 6.81
N ARG A 27 4.52 -11.39 7.53
CA ARG A 27 4.29 -12.52 8.43
C ARG A 27 4.28 -13.85 7.68
N GLU A 28 3.60 -13.92 6.54
CA GLU A 28 3.57 -15.12 5.68
C GLU A 28 4.99 -15.52 5.24
N ARG A 29 5.81 -14.53 4.83
CA ARG A 29 7.20 -14.76 4.40
C ARG A 29 8.09 -15.25 5.54
N GLU A 30 7.88 -14.78 6.77
CA GLU A 30 8.64 -15.21 7.95
C GLU A 30 8.43 -16.70 8.26
N LEU A 31 7.22 -17.21 8.02
CA LEU A 31 6.84 -18.60 8.30
C LEU A 31 7.07 -19.55 7.13
N GLU A 32 7.34 -19.05 5.92
CA GLU A 32 7.47 -19.88 4.72
C GLU A 32 8.84 -20.56 4.63
N PRO A 33 8.92 -21.91 4.66
CA PRO A 33 10.20 -22.62 4.59
C PRO A 33 10.82 -22.62 3.19
N SER A 34 10.02 -22.58 2.11
CA SER A 34 10.52 -22.65 0.74
C SER A 34 11.18 -21.34 0.31
N PHE A 35 12.42 -21.43 -0.16
CA PHE A 35 13.13 -20.28 -0.73
C PHE A 35 12.37 -19.66 -1.91
N GLU A 36 11.89 -20.48 -2.84
CA GLU A 36 11.18 -20.01 -4.04
C GLU A 36 9.92 -19.23 -3.66
N LYS A 37 9.14 -19.74 -2.70
CA LYS A 37 7.94 -19.06 -2.22
C LYS A 37 8.28 -17.79 -1.45
N ARG A 38 9.30 -17.79 -0.58
CA ARG A 38 9.79 -16.57 0.10
C ARG A 38 10.26 -15.50 -0.89
N TYR A 39 10.92 -15.90 -1.97
CA TYR A 39 11.34 -14.99 -3.03
C TYR A 39 10.12 -14.34 -3.71
N LYS A 40 9.12 -15.16 -4.11
CA LYS A 40 7.86 -14.66 -4.68
C LYS A 40 7.13 -13.69 -3.74
N LEU A 41 7.07 -14.00 -2.45
CA LEU A 41 6.50 -13.11 -1.42
C LEU A 41 7.29 -11.80 -1.32
N THR A 42 8.62 -11.87 -1.34
CA THR A 42 9.49 -10.69 -1.29
C THR A 42 9.25 -9.74 -2.46
N VAL A 43 9.18 -10.28 -3.69
CA VAL A 43 8.85 -9.48 -4.88
C VAL A 43 7.48 -8.82 -4.73
N ARG A 44 6.47 -9.55 -4.23
CA ARG A 44 5.13 -8.99 -4.00
C ARG A 44 5.13 -7.88 -2.95
N ILE A 45 5.86 -8.06 -1.85
CA ILE A 45 6.02 -7.05 -0.78
C ILE A 45 6.69 -5.78 -1.32
N CYS A 46 7.73 -5.92 -2.15
CA CYS A 46 8.39 -4.77 -2.78
C CYS A 46 7.44 -3.99 -3.68
N ARG A 47 6.65 -4.68 -4.51
CA ARG A 47 5.62 -4.03 -5.35
C ARG A 47 4.58 -3.28 -4.52
N LEU A 48 4.08 -3.89 -3.44
CA LEU A 48 3.13 -3.21 -2.54
C LEU A 48 3.75 -2.00 -1.85
N LYS A 49 5.04 -2.06 -1.46
CA LYS A 49 5.75 -0.91 -0.89
C LYS A 49 5.75 0.26 -1.88
N SER A 50 6.06 0.02 -3.15
CA SER A 50 6.04 1.07 -4.18
C SER A 50 4.64 1.67 -4.38
N ILE A 51 3.59 0.85 -4.38
CA ILE A 51 2.20 1.33 -4.48
C ILE A 51 1.86 2.19 -3.26
N ILE A 52 2.16 1.72 -2.04
CA ILE A 52 1.93 2.47 -0.80
C ILE A 52 2.60 3.84 -0.87
N THR A 53 3.88 3.90 -1.25
CA THR A 53 4.62 5.17 -1.35
C THR A 53 4.00 6.11 -2.39
N SER A 54 3.59 5.58 -3.55
CA SER A 54 2.91 6.39 -4.56
C SER A 54 1.54 6.91 -4.08
N THR A 55 0.79 6.09 -3.35
CA THR A 55 -0.52 6.47 -2.79
C THR A 55 -0.36 7.49 -1.65
N GLU A 56 0.69 7.37 -0.83
CA GLU A 56 1.04 8.34 0.20
C GLU A 56 1.37 9.71 -0.41
N SER A 57 2.17 9.73 -1.46
CA SER A 57 2.50 10.96 -2.19
C SER A 57 1.25 11.60 -2.77
N ALA A 58 0.42 10.82 -3.49
CA ALA A 58 -0.81 11.34 -4.08
C ALA A 58 -1.78 11.89 -3.02
N LEU A 59 -1.93 11.19 -1.89
CA LEU A 59 -2.77 11.67 -0.79
C LEU A 59 -2.22 12.95 -0.16
N HIS A 60 -0.89 13.08 -0.05
CA HIS A 60 -0.26 14.31 0.42
C HIS A 60 -0.57 15.48 -0.52
N ASP A 61 -0.37 15.32 -1.83
CA ASP A 61 -0.67 16.35 -2.83
C ASP A 61 -2.15 16.76 -2.81
N MET A 62 -3.05 15.79 -2.65
CA MET A 62 -4.50 16.03 -2.55
C MET A 62 -4.87 16.83 -1.29
N LEU A 63 -4.20 16.55 -0.16
CA LEU A 63 -4.41 17.28 1.09
C LEU A 63 -3.81 18.68 1.04
N GLU A 64 -2.75 18.91 0.27
CA GLU A 64 -2.21 20.25 0.03
C GLU A 64 -3.10 21.07 -0.90
N TYR A 65 -3.69 20.45 -1.91
CA TYR A 65 -4.62 21.10 -2.82
C TYR A 65 -5.97 21.48 -2.17
N ASP A 66 -6.43 20.73 -1.17
CA ASP A 66 -7.69 20.99 -0.44
C ASP A 66 -7.54 22.08 0.65
N LYS A 67 -6.31 22.54 0.94
CA LYS A 67 -6.05 23.65 1.87
C LYS A 67 -6.36 25.01 1.23
#